data_AF-A0A951JRY0-F1
#
_entry.id   AF-A0A951JRY0-F1
#
_cell.length_a   1.000
_cell.length_b   1.000
_cell.length_c   1.000
_cell.angle_alpha   90.00
_cell.angle_beta   90.00
_cell.angle_gamma   90.00
#
_symmetry.space_group_name_H-M   'P 1'
#
loop_
_entity.id
_entity.type
_entity.pdbx_description
1 polymer ?
#
loop_
_entity_poly.entity_id
_entity_poly.type
_entity_poly.pdbx_seq_one_letter_code
_entity_poly.pdbx_strand_id
1 'polypeptide(L)'
;MTSLRAGAATDTGKVRANNQDAVLVAEPVFAVADGMGGHAAGEIASEVAVESLQQGRATSRQEVVEAVQRANRAVWERAEAEPELRGMGTTLCVVALVPGAGPDGDRVVVANVGDSRVYQLHDGDLDQITDDHSLVEDLVREGRLSPGEARTHPQRNILTRVLGNEPDVEVDSWEIIPRRADRYVLCSDGLFNEVDDDRIAAVLRRLADPEEAARELVALANQGGGRDNVSVVVVDVVDDDDVPDVGAPGVAAATTVGDGAFPPTLSTSLTGTSLPAPGPAVGASPPARDSAGDRRHRSRPRVSWRSMLFVFSVLVVVGAALAAVVWFARSNYYVGVDDEQVAIFRGRPGGLLWIQPSLAERTELAFDEVPAARQPAVAAGKEEPSLVEARRYVAGLREQADAERRRTTTTTTTTTAPIAPTSGSTTG
;
A
#
# COMPACT_ATOMS: atom_id res chain seq x y z
N MET A 1 31.34 -23.63 -13.79
CA MET A 1 30.40 -23.33 -12.70
C MET A 1 29.80 -21.97 -13.02
N THR A 2 28.55 -21.71 -12.63
CA THR A 2 28.00 -20.36 -12.83
C THR A 2 28.65 -19.46 -11.80
N SER A 3 29.24 -18.35 -12.21
CA SER A 3 29.78 -17.34 -11.30
C SER A 3 29.00 -16.04 -11.49
N LEU A 4 28.93 -15.23 -10.43
CA LEU A 4 28.26 -13.94 -10.45
C LEU A 4 29.27 -12.81 -10.25
N ARG A 5 29.18 -11.80 -11.11
CA ARG A 5 29.89 -10.54 -10.91
C ARG A 5 28.88 -9.46 -10.59
N ALA A 6 29.11 -8.66 -9.56
CA ALA A 6 28.17 -7.63 -9.17
C ALA A 6 28.83 -6.28 -8.95
N GLY A 7 28.03 -5.23 -9.06
CA GLY A 7 28.37 -3.86 -8.72
C GLY A 7 27.15 -3.16 -8.13
N ALA A 8 27.38 -2.13 -7.32
CA ALA A 8 26.30 -1.43 -6.64
C ALA A 8 26.57 0.05 -6.48
N ALA A 9 25.49 0.82 -6.42
CA ALA A 9 25.53 2.22 -6.10
C ALA A 9 24.31 2.59 -5.26
N THR A 10 24.51 3.43 -4.27
CA THR A 10 23.45 3.99 -3.42
C THR A 10 23.69 5.48 -3.25
N ASP A 11 22.62 6.27 -3.23
CA ASP A 11 22.66 7.72 -3.03
C ASP A 11 21.41 8.19 -2.27
N THR A 12 21.59 9.17 -1.39
CA THR A 12 20.50 9.74 -0.60
C THR A 12 19.43 10.41 -1.47
N GLY A 13 19.75 10.78 -2.70
CA GLY A 13 18.92 11.63 -3.52
C GLY A 13 19.15 13.11 -3.20
N LYS A 14 18.40 13.97 -3.88
CA LYS A 14 18.51 15.43 -3.77
C LYS A 14 17.59 16.05 -2.72
N VAL A 15 16.55 15.32 -2.32
CA VAL A 15 15.46 15.83 -1.47
C VAL A 15 15.52 15.28 -0.05
N ARG A 16 15.91 14.02 0.12
CA ARG A 16 15.99 13.39 1.45
C ARG A 16 17.25 13.87 2.19
N ALA A 17 17.18 13.85 3.52
CA ALA A 17 18.31 14.23 4.37
C ALA A 17 19.22 13.03 4.71
N ASN A 18 18.62 11.84 4.81
CA ASN A 18 19.29 10.60 5.19
C ASN A 18 18.96 9.52 4.16
N ASN A 19 19.86 8.55 4.03
CA ASN A 19 19.64 7.35 3.23
C ASN A 19 19.07 6.24 4.13
N GLN A 20 17.86 5.78 3.83
CA GLN A 20 17.22 4.67 4.53
C GLN A 20 17.26 3.38 3.70
N ASP A 21 17.95 3.38 2.56
CA ASP A 21 18.19 2.15 1.80
C ASP A 21 19.43 1.41 2.32
N ALA A 22 19.42 0.09 2.20
CA ALA A 22 20.58 -0.77 2.42
C ALA A 22 20.74 -1.78 1.27
N VAL A 23 21.98 -2.17 0.98
CA VAL A 23 22.30 -3.14 -0.07
C VAL A 23 23.21 -4.26 0.43
N LEU A 24 23.04 -5.46 -0.11
CA LEU A 24 23.93 -6.59 0.06
C LEU A 24 24.57 -6.97 -1.28
N VAL A 25 25.91 -6.98 -1.33
CA VAL A 25 26.67 -7.43 -2.50
C VAL A 25 27.66 -8.51 -2.05
N ALA A 26 27.18 -9.74 -1.87
CA ALA A 26 27.99 -10.84 -1.37
C ALA A 26 27.54 -12.18 -1.95
N GLU A 27 28.31 -12.76 -2.86
CA GLU A 27 27.99 -14.09 -3.41
C GLU A 27 27.84 -15.13 -2.28
N PRO A 28 26.76 -15.95 -2.27
CA PRO A 28 25.78 -16.13 -3.35
C PRO A 28 24.52 -15.25 -3.29
N VAL A 29 24.42 -14.27 -2.40
CA VAL A 29 23.20 -13.49 -2.13
C VAL A 29 23.39 -11.99 -2.36
N PHE A 30 22.50 -11.40 -3.15
CA PHE A 30 22.44 -9.97 -3.43
C PHE A 30 21.08 -9.45 -3.00
N ALA A 31 21.02 -8.25 -2.42
CA ALA A 31 19.77 -7.70 -1.93
C ALA A 31 19.74 -6.18 -1.98
N VAL A 32 18.54 -5.63 -2.08
CA VAL A 32 18.23 -4.22 -1.83
C VAL A 32 17.06 -4.16 -0.85
N ALA A 33 17.17 -3.29 0.14
CA ALA A 33 16.15 -3.03 1.14
C ALA A 33 15.90 -1.52 1.20
N ASP A 34 14.64 -1.10 1.09
CA ASP A 34 14.18 0.29 1.20
C ASP A 34 13.47 0.47 2.54
N GLY A 35 14.15 1.15 3.46
CA GLY A 35 13.74 1.33 4.83
C GLY A 35 12.70 2.43 4.99
N MET A 36 11.59 2.10 5.65
CA MET A 36 10.52 3.03 5.96
C MET A 36 10.31 3.18 7.46
N GLY A 37 10.10 4.41 7.89
CA GLY A 37 9.88 4.74 9.30
C GLY A 37 10.19 6.21 9.59
N GLY A 38 9.63 6.73 10.68
CA GLY A 38 9.98 8.09 11.14
C GLY A 38 11.39 8.15 11.71
N HIS A 39 12.12 9.25 11.47
CA HIS A 39 13.50 9.43 11.93
C HIS A 39 14.44 8.29 11.46
N ALA A 40 15.34 7.79 12.32
CA ALA A 40 16.33 6.75 11.99
C ALA A 40 15.75 5.32 11.88
N ALA A 41 14.44 5.15 12.11
CA ALA A 41 13.81 3.84 12.15
C ALA A 41 13.90 3.08 10.83
N GLY A 42 13.77 3.76 9.68
CA GLY A 42 13.89 3.14 8.36
C GLY A 42 15.30 2.59 8.08
N GLU A 43 16.33 3.40 8.35
CA GLU A 43 17.75 3.02 8.18
C GLU A 43 18.09 1.76 9.00
N ILE A 44 17.63 1.71 10.25
CA ILE A 44 17.86 0.56 11.12
C ILE A 44 17.11 -0.68 10.59
N ALA A 45 15.88 -0.52 10.10
CA ALA A 45 15.10 -1.64 9.56
C ALA A 45 15.76 -2.26 8.33
N SER A 46 16.19 -1.45 7.36
CA SER A 46 16.85 -1.92 6.14
C SER A 46 18.21 -2.57 6.45
N GLU A 47 18.99 -1.99 7.37
CA GLU A 47 20.28 -2.53 7.80
C GLU A 47 20.11 -3.91 8.45
N VAL A 48 19.20 -4.03 9.43
CA VAL A 48 18.91 -5.31 10.12
C VAL A 48 18.44 -6.38 9.13
N ALA A 49 17.63 -6.01 8.14
CA ALA A 49 17.16 -6.95 7.12
C ALA A 49 18.32 -7.49 6.26
N VAL A 50 19.20 -6.61 5.78
CA VAL A 50 20.37 -6.98 4.98
C VAL A 50 21.39 -7.79 5.79
N GLU A 51 21.70 -7.40 7.03
CA GLU A 51 22.60 -8.13 7.92
C GLU A 51 22.11 -9.56 8.19
N SER A 52 20.78 -9.74 8.31
CA SER A 52 20.17 -11.05 8.52
C SER A 52 20.37 -12.00 7.33
N LEU A 53 20.59 -11.47 6.12
CA LEU A 53 20.88 -12.27 4.93
C LEU A 53 22.35 -12.67 4.84
N GLN A 54 23.29 -11.88 5.38
CA GLN A 54 24.73 -12.19 5.35
C GLN A 54 25.07 -13.53 6.02
N GLN A 55 24.26 -13.94 6.99
CA GLN A 55 24.44 -15.18 7.74
C GLN A 55 23.77 -16.40 7.05
N GLY A 56 22.95 -16.16 6.03
CA GLY A 56 22.23 -17.20 5.30
C GLY A 56 23.13 -17.93 4.30
N ARG A 57 22.93 -19.24 4.14
CA ARG A 57 23.39 -19.95 2.95
C ARG A 57 22.27 -19.90 1.91
N ALA A 58 22.61 -19.96 0.64
CA ALA A 58 21.65 -20.06 -0.45
C ALA A 58 21.79 -21.43 -1.11
N THR A 59 21.39 -22.50 -0.41
CA THR A 59 21.49 -23.87 -0.92
C THR A 59 20.24 -24.33 -1.65
N SER A 60 19.12 -23.66 -1.45
CA SER A 60 17.85 -23.94 -2.12
C SER A 60 16.93 -22.72 -2.11
N ARG A 61 15.91 -22.70 -2.97
CA ARG A 61 14.86 -21.69 -2.93
C ARG A 61 14.20 -21.57 -1.56
N GLN A 62 13.94 -22.70 -0.89
CA GLN A 62 13.33 -22.73 0.43
C GLN A 62 14.21 -22.03 1.47
N GLU A 63 15.53 -22.23 1.42
CA GLU A 63 16.45 -21.58 2.35
C GLU A 63 16.51 -20.06 2.14
N VAL A 64 16.42 -19.59 0.89
CA VAL A 64 16.34 -18.15 0.57
C VAL A 64 15.05 -17.54 1.15
N VAL A 65 13.91 -18.21 0.98
CA VAL A 65 12.63 -17.78 1.57
C VAL A 65 12.72 -17.74 3.09
N GLU A 66 13.30 -18.78 3.71
CA GLU A 66 13.49 -18.82 5.17
C GLU A 66 14.46 -17.74 5.66
N ALA A 67 15.46 -17.35 4.86
CA ALA A 67 16.35 -16.24 5.17
C ALA A 67 15.60 -14.91 5.19
N VAL A 68 14.74 -14.65 4.20
CA VAL A 68 13.86 -13.47 4.19
C VAL A 68 12.90 -13.47 5.39
N GLN A 69 12.34 -14.63 5.76
CA GLN A 69 11.49 -14.76 6.95
C GLN A 69 12.26 -14.53 8.25
N ARG A 70 13.53 -14.94 8.34
CA ARG A 70 14.41 -14.61 9.47
C ARG A 70 14.70 -13.11 9.52
N ALA A 71 14.97 -12.48 8.38
CA ALA A 71 15.13 -11.03 8.29
C ALA A 71 13.87 -10.29 8.78
N ASN A 72 12.67 -10.73 8.36
CA ASN A 72 11.42 -10.19 8.88
C ASN A 72 11.31 -10.27 10.40
N ARG A 73 11.59 -11.46 10.98
CA ARG A 73 11.57 -11.65 12.42
C ARG A 73 12.57 -10.76 13.14
N ALA A 74 13.79 -10.61 12.61
CA ALA A 74 14.81 -9.75 13.22
C ALA A 74 14.38 -8.27 13.25
N VAL A 75 13.79 -7.76 12.17
CA VAL A 75 13.25 -6.39 12.11
C VAL A 75 12.09 -6.26 13.10
N TRP A 76 11.14 -7.20 13.11
CA TRP A 76 9.98 -7.17 14.01
C TRP A 76 10.39 -7.24 15.50
N GLU A 77 11.29 -8.16 15.87
CA GLU A 77 11.81 -8.30 17.24
C GLU A 77 12.53 -7.03 17.71
N ARG A 78 13.31 -6.40 16.81
CA ARG A 78 13.97 -5.13 17.11
C ARG A 78 12.96 -4.00 17.33
N ALA A 79 11.90 -3.93 16.52
CA ALA A 79 10.86 -2.92 16.63
C ALA A 79 10.04 -3.06 17.93
N GLU A 80 9.85 -4.29 18.40
CA GLU A 80 9.16 -4.57 19.67
C GLU A 80 10.05 -4.32 20.89
N ALA A 81 11.37 -4.55 20.77
CA ALA A 81 12.31 -4.33 21.87
C ALA A 81 12.56 -2.84 22.16
N GLU A 82 12.51 -1.98 21.13
CA GLU A 82 12.89 -0.57 21.22
C GLU A 82 11.70 0.34 20.86
N PRO A 83 11.05 1.00 21.85
CA PRO A 83 9.86 1.82 21.60
C PRO A 83 10.06 2.96 20.59
N GLU A 84 11.29 3.43 20.41
CA GLU A 84 11.67 4.49 19.48
C GLU A 84 11.66 4.03 18.02
N LEU A 85 11.76 2.71 17.79
CA LEU A 85 11.73 2.07 16.48
C LEU A 85 10.34 1.52 16.12
N ARG A 86 9.32 1.87 16.92
CA ARG A 86 7.97 1.34 16.72
C ARG A 86 7.43 1.74 15.35
N GLY A 87 7.01 0.74 14.58
CA GLY A 87 6.51 0.94 13.22
C GLY A 87 7.60 1.11 12.16
N MET A 88 8.86 0.79 12.49
CA MET A 88 9.87 0.60 11.47
C MET A 88 9.53 -0.59 10.58
N GLY A 89 9.88 -0.49 9.32
CA GLY A 89 9.77 -1.57 8.36
C GLY A 89 10.69 -1.34 7.19
N THR A 90 10.81 -2.33 6.32
CA THR A 90 11.61 -2.20 5.10
C THR A 90 11.05 -3.09 4.02
N THR A 91 11.22 -2.70 2.76
CA THR A 91 11.14 -3.66 1.66
C THR A 91 12.36 -4.57 1.69
N LEU A 92 12.30 -5.67 0.93
CA LEU A 92 13.46 -6.50 0.66
C LEU A 92 13.27 -7.25 -0.65
N CYS A 93 14.12 -6.99 -1.64
CA CYS A 93 14.26 -7.83 -2.83
C CYS A 93 15.62 -8.52 -2.83
N VAL A 94 15.65 -9.78 -3.24
CA VAL A 94 16.82 -10.67 -3.14
C VAL A 94 17.01 -11.43 -4.45
N VAL A 95 18.26 -11.54 -4.89
CA VAL A 95 18.71 -12.43 -5.95
C VAL A 95 19.77 -13.35 -5.35
N ALA A 96 19.61 -14.66 -5.48
CA ALA A 96 20.56 -15.62 -4.95
C ALA A 96 20.89 -16.73 -5.96
N LEU A 97 22.16 -17.08 -6.07
CA LEU A 97 22.60 -18.27 -6.81
C LEU A 97 22.50 -19.49 -5.89
N VAL A 98 21.65 -20.44 -6.24
CA VAL A 98 21.51 -21.71 -5.51
C VAL A 98 21.99 -22.87 -6.37
N PRO A 99 22.73 -23.84 -5.81
CA PRO A 99 23.08 -25.06 -6.53
C PRO A 99 21.80 -25.83 -6.89
N GLY A 100 21.64 -26.19 -8.17
CA GLY A 100 20.47 -26.97 -8.57
C GLY A 100 20.61 -28.45 -8.26
N ALA A 101 19.55 -29.04 -7.73
CA ALA A 101 19.44 -30.48 -7.55
C ALA A 101 18.85 -31.13 -8.81
N GLY A 102 19.66 -31.29 -9.87
CA GLY A 102 19.19 -31.93 -11.11
C GLY A 102 20.12 -31.75 -12.32
N PRO A 103 19.74 -32.28 -13.50
CA PRO A 103 20.51 -32.15 -14.75
C PRO A 103 20.63 -30.70 -15.25
N ASP A 104 19.84 -29.80 -14.68
CA ASP A 104 19.66 -28.44 -15.17
C ASP A 104 20.64 -27.42 -14.56
N GLY A 105 21.57 -27.85 -13.69
CA GLY A 105 22.62 -26.98 -13.13
C GLY A 105 22.11 -25.93 -12.12
N ASP A 106 22.92 -24.90 -11.86
CA ASP A 106 22.63 -23.83 -10.90
C ASP A 106 21.30 -23.11 -11.21
N ARG A 107 20.79 -22.39 -10.21
CA ARG A 107 19.52 -21.65 -10.27
C ARG A 107 19.68 -20.26 -9.71
N VAL A 108 19.04 -19.30 -10.34
CA VAL A 108 18.83 -17.98 -9.75
C VAL A 108 17.47 -17.98 -9.07
N VAL A 109 17.48 -17.73 -7.77
CA VAL A 109 16.27 -17.54 -6.96
C VAL A 109 16.08 -16.05 -6.76
N VAL A 110 14.89 -15.57 -7.10
CA VAL A 110 14.44 -14.23 -6.75
C VAL A 110 13.45 -14.32 -5.61
N ALA A 111 13.56 -13.47 -4.61
CA ALA A 111 12.56 -13.32 -3.55
C ALA A 111 12.24 -11.84 -3.34
N ASN A 112 10.99 -11.52 -3.07
CA ASN A 112 10.56 -10.13 -2.89
C ASN A 112 9.53 -9.98 -1.77
N VAL A 113 9.68 -8.88 -1.02
CA VAL A 113 8.65 -8.33 -0.14
C VAL A 113 8.72 -6.80 -0.22
N GLY A 114 7.73 -6.19 -0.88
CA GLY A 114 7.60 -4.74 -0.99
C GLY A 114 7.41 -4.36 -2.44
N ASP A 115 7.67 -3.10 -2.76
CA ASP A 115 7.64 -2.55 -4.12
C ASP A 115 9.02 -2.27 -4.70
N SER A 116 10.10 -2.59 -3.99
CA SER A 116 11.42 -2.71 -4.61
C SER A 116 11.40 -3.82 -5.66
N ARG A 117 12.20 -3.66 -6.72
CA ARG A 117 12.06 -4.47 -7.94
C ARG A 117 13.31 -5.26 -8.26
N VAL A 118 13.10 -6.40 -8.92
CA VAL A 118 14.14 -7.12 -9.66
C VAL A 118 13.76 -7.18 -11.13
N TYR A 119 14.65 -6.69 -11.98
CA TYR A 119 14.57 -6.85 -13.43
C TYR A 119 15.57 -7.89 -13.92
N GLN A 120 15.25 -8.55 -15.03
CA GLN A 120 16.17 -9.36 -15.81
C GLN A 120 16.31 -8.75 -17.20
N LEU A 121 17.55 -8.48 -17.59
CA LEU A 121 17.91 -8.23 -18.98
C LEU A 121 18.37 -9.55 -19.60
N HIS A 122 17.63 -10.02 -20.59
CA HIS A 122 17.95 -11.22 -21.36
C HIS A 122 17.79 -10.95 -22.86
N ASP A 123 18.79 -11.30 -23.67
CA ASP A 123 18.80 -11.06 -25.12
C ASP A 123 18.48 -9.60 -25.53
N GLY A 124 18.74 -8.64 -24.63
CA GLY A 124 18.50 -7.22 -24.83
C GLY A 124 17.13 -6.70 -24.41
N ASP A 125 16.22 -7.59 -24.01
CA ASP A 125 14.89 -7.26 -23.48
C ASP A 125 14.95 -7.20 -21.94
N LEU A 126 14.36 -6.15 -21.36
CA LEU A 126 14.30 -5.94 -19.91
C LEU A 126 12.90 -6.29 -19.40
N ASP A 127 12.81 -7.33 -18.59
CA ASP A 127 11.57 -7.78 -17.98
C ASP A 127 11.62 -7.60 -16.46
N GLN A 128 10.55 -7.03 -15.88
CA GLN A 128 10.36 -7.03 -14.44
C GLN A 128 9.94 -8.44 -13.98
N ILE A 129 10.69 -9.02 -13.05
CA ILE A 129 10.41 -10.36 -12.48
C ILE A 129 9.41 -10.26 -11.32
N THR A 130 9.64 -9.30 -10.43
CA THR A 130 8.89 -9.16 -9.18
C THR A 130 7.57 -8.47 -9.40
N ASP A 131 6.55 -8.84 -8.63
CA ASP A 131 5.32 -8.05 -8.52
C ASP A 131 5.42 -7.08 -7.34
N ASP A 132 4.98 -5.83 -7.53
CA ASP A 132 5.01 -4.82 -6.46
C ASP A 132 3.90 -5.10 -5.43
N HIS A 133 4.25 -5.07 -4.15
CA HIS A 133 3.28 -5.16 -3.05
C HIS A 133 2.81 -3.77 -2.61
N SER A 134 2.09 -3.10 -3.50
CA SER A 134 1.52 -1.77 -3.28
C SER A 134 0.02 -1.75 -3.54
N LEU A 135 -0.68 -0.82 -2.88
CA LEU A 135 -2.13 -0.65 -3.03
C LEU A 135 -2.53 -0.39 -4.49
N VAL A 136 -1.73 0.41 -5.20
CA VAL A 136 -2.04 0.74 -6.59
C VAL A 136 -1.86 -0.45 -7.51
N GLU A 137 -0.86 -1.30 -7.26
CA GLU A 137 -0.66 -2.51 -8.05
C GLU A 137 -1.78 -3.54 -7.79
N ASP A 138 -2.23 -3.66 -6.54
CA ASP A 138 -3.40 -4.48 -6.21
C ASP A 138 -4.66 -4.00 -6.94
N LEU A 139 -4.89 -2.68 -6.99
CA LEU A 139 -6.01 -2.09 -7.74
C LEU A 139 -5.90 -2.28 -9.26
N VAL A 140 -4.68 -2.25 -9.82
CA VAL A 140 -4.43 -2.55 -11.24
C VAL A 140 -4.75 -4.01 -11.53
N ARG A 141 -4.30 -4.92 -10.67
CA ARG A 141 -4.56 -6.36 -10.79
C ARG A 141 -6.04 -6.71 -10.70
N GLU A 142 -6.78 -5.98 -9.88
CA GLU A 142 -8.25 -6.06 -9.77
C GLU A 142 -8.99 -5.43 -10.97
N GLY A 143 -8.29 -4.76 -11.88
CA GLY A 143 -8.87 -4.04 -13.02
C GLY A 143 -9.61 -2.76 -12.62
N ARG A 144 -9.33 -2.23 -11.42
CA ARG A 144 -9.94 -0.99 -10.88
C ARG A 144 -9.14 0.26 -11.23
N LEU A 145 -7.86 0.10 -11.56
CA LEU A 145 -6.99 1.14 -12.11
C LEU A 145 -6.30 0.62 -13.37
N SER A 146 -6.00 1.52 -14.29
CA SER A 146 -5.04 1.24 -15.36
C SER A 146 -3.60 1.44 -14.88
N PRO A 147 -2.60 0.81 -15.52
CA PRO A 147 -1.19 1.02 -15.18
C PRO A 147 -0.74 2.48 -15.29
N GLY A 148 -1.33 3.26 -16.21
CA GLY A 148 -1.04 4.68 -16.35
C GLY A 148 -1.58 5.52 -15.19
N GLU A 149 -2.78 5.20 -14.70
CA GLU A 149 -3.37 5.88 -13.53
C GLU A 149 -2.61 5.56 -12.24
N ALA A 150 -2.17 4.30 -12.06
CA ALA A 150 -1.41 3.88 -10.90
C ALA A 150 -0.16 4.74 -10.64
N ARG A 151 0.58 5.08 -11.71
CA ARG A 151 1.81 5.89 -11.64
C ARG A 151 1.61 7.29 -11.05
N THR A 152 0.42 7.87 -11.21
CA THR A 152 0.11 9.23 -10.74
C THR A 152 -0.83 9.24 -9.54
N HIS A 153 -1.20 8.07 -9.03
CA HIS A 153 -2.18 7.94 -7.97
C HIS A 153 -1.64 8.52 -6.64
N PRO A 154 -2.47 9.26 -5.87
CA PRO A 154 -2.04 9.87 -4.62
C PRO A 154 -1.60 8.86 -3.56
N GLN A 155 -2.09 7.62 -3.64
CA GLN A 155 -1.77 6.54 -2.70
C GLN A 155 -0.78 5.52 -3.28
N ARG A 156 0.03 5.89 -4.28
CA ARG A 156 0.99 4.96 -4.91
C ARG A 156 2.07 4.44 -3.96
N ASN A 157 2.43 5.23 -2.94
CA ASN A 157 3.44 4.87 -1.94
C ASN A 157 2.87 4.05 -0.77
N ILE A 158 1.64 3.54 -0.86
CA ILE A 158 1.07 2.68 0.20
C ILE A 158 1.44 1.23 -0.09
N LEU A 159 2.34 0.67 0.73
CA LEU A 159 2.69 -0.73 0.67
C LEU A 159 1.61 -1.62 1.29
N THR A 160 1.36 -2.77 0.67
CA THR A 160 0.47 -3.81 1.19
C THR A 160 1.24 -4.94 1.87
N ARG A 161 2.56 -5.02 1.65
CA ARG A 161 3.44 -5.97 2.31
C ARG A 161 4.81 -5.35 2.60
N VAL A 162 5.31 -5.52 3.82
CA VAL A 162 6.58 -4.95 4.30
C VAL A 162 7.17 -5.86 5.39
N LEU A 163 8.49 -5.88 5.54
CA LEU A 163 9.14 -6.56 6.67
C LEU A 163 8.94 -5.76 7.96
N GLY A 164 8.85 -6.46 9.08
CA GLY A 164 8.91 -5.87 10.42
C GLY A 164 7.55 -5.48 11.03
N ASN A 165 6.48 -5.45 10.24
CA ASN A 165 5.14 -5.12 10.75
C ASN A 165 4.48 -6.27 11.52
N GLU A 166 4.70 -7.50 11.09
CA GLU A 166 4.14 -8.73 11.67
C GLU A 166 5.27 -9.77 11.86
N PRO A 167 5.14 -10.72 12.81
CA PRO A 167 6.18 -11.72 13.07
C PRO A 167 6.42 -12.67 11.89
N ASP A 168 5.40 -12.88 11.06
CA ASP A 168 5.45 -13.70 9.85
C ASP A 168 5.10 -12.83 8.63
N VAL A 169 5.73 -13.12 7.50
CA VAL A 169 5.47 -12.43 6.23
C VAL A 169 5.42 -13.43 5.08
N GLU A 170 4.51 -13.18 4.15
CA GLU A 170 4.46 -13.93 2.89
C GLU A 170 5.59 -13.44 1.97
N VAL A 171 6.34 -14.37 1.40
CA VAL A 171 7.48 -14.06 0.53
C VAL A 171 7.20 -14.60 -0.85
N ASP A 172 7.05 -13.70 -1.82
CA ASP A 172 6.96 -14.09 -3.21
C ASP A 172 8.35 -14.49 -3.71
N SER A 173 8.41 -15.60 -4.47
CA SER A 173 9.68 -16.13 -4.96
C SER A 173 9.56 -16.79 -6.33
N TRP A 174 10.63 -16.68 -7.10
CA TRP A 174 10.76 -17.20 -8.46
C TRP A 174 12.06 -18.00 -8.58
N GLU A 175 12.06 -19.02 -9.43
CA GLU A 175 13.25 -19.81 -9.74
C GLU A 175 13.48 -19.76 -11.25
N ILE A 176 14.67 -19.30 -11.63
CA ILE A 176 15.06 -19.01 -13.00
C ILE A 176 16.32 -19.83 -13.32
N ILE A 177 16.37 -20.37 -14.54
CA ILE A 177 17.57 -21.03 -15.05
C ILE A 177 18.48 -19.92 -15.58
N PRO A 178 19.65 -19.67 -14.97
CA PRO A 178 20.56 -18.64 -15.44
C PRO A 178 21.07 -18.97 -16.83
N ARG A 179 21.12 -17.98 -17.71
CA ARG A 179 21.81 -18.04 -19.00
C ARG A 179 23.00 -17.10 -18.97
N ARG A 180 24.04 -17.47 -19.72
CA ARG A 180 25.23 -16.62 -19.88
C ARG A 180 24.79 -15.24 -20.39
N ALA A 181 25.40 -14.20 -19.83
CA ALA A 181 25.11 -12.80 -20.14
C ALA A 181 23.72 -12.31 -19.71
N ASP A 182 22.97 -13.10 -18.94
CA ASP A 182 21.86 -12.57 -18.17
C ASP A 182 22.38 -11.54 -17.17
N ARG A 183 21.63 -10.45 -17.03
CA ARG A 183 21.90 -9.42 -16.05
C ARG A 183 20.67 -9.16 -15.21
N TYR A 184 20.82 -9.21 -13.90
CA TYR A 184 19.77 -8.87 -12.95
C TYR A 184 20.01 -7.49 -12.38
N VAL A 185 18.95 -6.71 -12.18
CA VAL A 185 19.02 -5.41 -11.52
C VAL A 185 18.04 -5.41 -10.37
N LEU A 186 18.57 -5.28 -9.15
CA LEU A 186 17.80 -5.03 -7.95
C LEU A 186 17.80 -3.53 -7.69
N CYS A 187 16.64 -2.94 -7.39
CA CYS A 187 16.57 -1.51 -7.10
C CYS A 187 15.43 -1.12 -6.16
N SER A 188 15.64 -0.04 -5.40
CA SER A 188 14.59 0.68 -4.68
C SER A 188 13.73 1.53 -5.63
N ASP A 189 12.65 2.10 -5.10
CA ASP A 189 11.68 2.87 -5.89
C ASP A 189 12.26 4.18 -6.46
N GLY A 190 13.30 4.72 -5.83
CA GLY A 190 14.01 5.90 -6.29
C GLY A 190 14.62 5.78 -7.68
N LEU A 191 14.87 4.55 -8.17
CA LEU A 191 15.30 4.35 -9.56
C LEU A 191 14.11 4.45 -10.52
N PHE A 192 13.17 3.51 -10.43
CA PHE A 192 12.13 3.33 -11.44
C PHE A 192 11.03 4.40 -11.40
N ASN A 193 10.97 5.21 -10.34
CA ASN A 193 10.12 6.41 -10.28
C ASN A 193 10.69 7.58 -11.11
N GLU A 194 12.01 7.64 -11.35
CA GLU A 194 12.68 8.75 -12.05
C GLU A 194 13.28 8.34 -13.42
N VAL A 195 13.48 7.04 -13.64
CA VAL A 195 14.05 6.48 -14.87
C VAL A 195 13.11 5.40 -15.41
N ASP A 196 12.66 5.55 -16.65
CA ASP A 196 11.84 4.54 -17.33
C ASP A 196 12.64 3.29 -17.74
N ASP A 197 11.92 2.18 -17.91
CA ASP A 197 12.47 0.86 -18.21
C ASP A 197 13.31 0.84 -19.50
N ASP A 198 12.91 1.61 -20.53
CA ASP A 198 13.64 1.72 -21.79
C ASP A 198 15.03 2.32 -21.59
N ARG A 199 15.13 3.36 -20.75
CA ARG A 199 16.39 3.99 -20.37
C ARG A 199 17.23 3.09 -19.48
N ILE A 200 16.62 2.36 -18.54
CA ILE A 200 17.33 1.36 -17.73
C ILE A 200 17.95 0.31 -18.67
N ALA A 201 17.15 -0.27 -19.58
CA ALA A 201 17.61 -1.24 -20.56
C ALA A 201 18.72 -0.69 -21.46
N ALA A 202 18.65 0.59 -21.87
CA ALA A 202 19.67 1.23 -22.68
C ALA A 202 21.02 1.37 -21.95
N VAL A 203 21.01 1.69 -20.65
CA VAL A 203 22.23 1.75 -19.83
C VAL A 203 22.85 0.36 -19.71
N LEU A 204 22.03 -0.64 -19.35
CA LEU A 204 22.50 -2.01 -19.14
C LEU A 204 23.07 -2.63 -20.43
N ARG A 205 22.53 -2.29 -21.61
CA ARG A 205 23.08 -2.72 -22.90
C ARG A 205 24.39 -2.03 -23.28
N ARG A 206 24.59 -0.79 -22.81
CA ARG A 206 25.74 0.05 -23.17
C ARG A 206 26.96 -0.19 -22.28
N LEU A 207 26.76 -0.34 -20.98
CA LEU A 207 27.82 -0.46 -19.99
C LEU A 207 28.01 -1.93 -19.62
N ALA A 208 29.14 -2.52 -19.99
CA ALA A 208 29.44 -3.92 -19.69
C ALA A 208 29.81 -4.14 -18.22
N ASP A 209 30.38 -3.14 -17.56
CA ASP A 209 30.78 -3.25 -16.15
C ASP A 209 29.56 -3.02 -15.23
N PRO A 210 29.23 -3.96 -14.32
CA PRO A 210 28.04 -3.85 -13.48
C PRO A 210 28.12 -2.69 -12.48
N GLU A 211 29.32 -2.34 -12.03
CA GLU A 211 29.56 -1.23 -11.10
C GLU A 211 29.39 0.12 -11.82
N GLU A 212 29.93 0.26 -13.04
CA GLU A 212 29.67 1.45 -13.86
C GLU A 212 28.19 1.60 -14.22
N ALA A 213 27.51 0.48 -14.53
CA ALA A 213 26.08 0.48 -14.82
C ALA A 213 25.25 0.93 -13.62
N ALA A 214 25.53 0.42 -12.41
CA ALA A 214 24.85 0.82 -11.19
C ALA A 214 25.01 2.33 -10.91
N ARG A 215 26.24 2.85 -11.01
CA ARG A 215 26.52 4.29 -10.80
C ARG A 215 25.82 5.18 -11.82
N GLU A 216 25.80 4.78 -13.10
CA GLU A 216 25.10 5.52 -14.14
C GLU A 216 23.58 5.55 -13.88
N LEU A 217 22.99 4.43 -13.47
CA LEU A 217 21.55 4.36 -13.15
C LEU A 217 21.18 5.29 -11.98
N VAL A 218 21.97 5.29 -10.90
CA VAL A 218 21.83 6.22 -9.77
C VAL A 218 21.98 7.67 -10.24
N ALA A 219 22.98 7.96 -11.08
CA ALA A 219 23.18 9.30 -11.61
C ALA A 219 21.99 9.77 -12.47
N LEU A 220 21.40 8.89 -13.28
CA LEU A 220 20.22 9.18 -14.08
C LEU A 220 18.97 9.44 -13.22
N ALA A 221 18.76 8.65 -12.16
CA ALA A 221 17.67 8.87 -11.21
C ALA A 221 17.77 10.24 -10.54
N ASN A 222 18.99 10.60 -10.10
CA ASN A 222 19.27 11.91 -9.55
C ASN A 222 19.08 13.04 -10.57
N GLN A 223 19.41 12.83 -11.85
CA GLN A 223 19.11 13.80 -12.91
C GLN A 223 17.61 13.93 -13.19
N GLY A 224 16.84 12.84 -13.04
CA GLY A 224 15.37 12.81 -13.22
C GLY A 224 14.58 13.53 -12.12
N GLY A 225 15.15 13.62 -10.92
CA GLY A 225 14.57 14.39 -9.82
C GLY A 225 15.25 14.14 -8.49
N GLY A 226 15.71 12.91 -8.26
CA GLY A 226 16.32 12.50 -6.98
C GLY A 226 15.41 12.76 -5.79
N ARG A 227 14.11 12.47 -5.94
CA ARG A 227 13.10 12.75 -4.90
C ARG A 227 13.16 11.78 -3.72
N ASP A 228 13.73 10.61 -3.94
CA ASP A 228 13.91 9.59 -2.91
C ASP A 228 15.35 9.10 -2.83
N ASN A 229 15.61 8.26 -1.82
CA ASN A 229 16.80 7.42 -1.78
C ASN A 229 16.81 6.50 -3.00
N VAL A 230 17.99 6.26 -3.56
CA VAL A 230 18.11 5.40 -4.74
C VAL A 230 19.26 4.42 -4.54
N SER A 231 18.94 3.15 -4.65
CA SER A 231 19.90 2.06 -4.52
C SER A 231 19.71 1.07 -5.65
N VAL A 232 20.84 0.65 -6.24
CA VAL A 232 20.89 -0.24 -7.39
C VAL A 232 22.00 -1.25 -7.19
N VAL A 233 21.68 -2.53 -7.38
CA VAL A 233 22.65 -3.63 -7.49
C VAL A 233 22.49 -4.29 -8.85
N VAL A 234 23.56 -4.37 -9.62
CA VAL A 234 23.60 -5.06 -10.91
C VAL A 234 24.39 -6.36 -10.73
N VAL A 235 23.82 -7.47 -11.17
CA VAL A 235 24.40 -8.81 -11.04
C VAL A 235 24.46 -9.48 -12.42
N ASP A 236 25.68 -9.75 -12.88
CA ASP A 236 25.97 -10.39 -14.16
C ASP A 236 26.21 -11.89 -13.97
N VAL A 237 25.57 -12.69 -14.81
CA VAL A 237 25.85 -14.12 -14.94
C VAL A 237 27.03 -14.31 -15.87
N VAL A 238 28.16 -14.74 -15.30
CA VAL A 238 29.42 -15.00 -16.01
C VAL A 238 29.80 -16.48 -15.95
N ASP A 239 30.55 -16.93 -16.95
CA ASP A 239 31.21 -18.24 -16.91
C ASP A 239 32.54 -18.10 -16.12
N ASP A 240 32.97 -19.14 -15.40
CA ASP A 240 34.22 -19.15 -14.60
C ASP A 240 35.48 -18.66 -15.36
N ASP A 241 35.50 -18.73 -16.70
CA ASP A 241 36.64 -18.33 -17.53
C ASP A 241 36.79 -16.81 -17.71
N ASP A 242 35.81 -16.00 -17.30
CA ASP A 242 35.72 -14.55 -17.57
C ASP A 242 35.91 -13.66 -16.32
N VAL A 243 36.27 -14.20 -15.14
CA VAL A 243 36.40 -13.42 -13.89
C VAL A 243 37.87 -13.03 -13.59
N PRO A 244 38.27 -11.74 -13.72
CA PRO A 244 39.48 -11.26 -13.07
C PRO A 244 39.23 -11.18 -11.56
N ASP A 245 40.16 -11.71 -10.77
CA ASP A 245 40.18 -11.67 -9.30
C ASP A 245 40.01 -10.23 -8.77
N VAL A 246 38.84 -9.90 -8.24
CA VAL A 246 38.59 -8.65 -7.50
C VAL A 246 38.10 -9.01 -6.11
N GLY A 247 38.93 -8.73 -5.10
CA GLY A 247 38.79 -9.25 -3.75
C GLY A 247 37.66 -8.64 -2.91
N ALA A 248 37.08 -9.51 -2.09
CA ALA A 248 36.40 -9.36 -0.79
C ALA A 248 35.26 -8.31 -0.61
N PRO A 249 34.19 -8.69 0.12
CA PRO A 249 32.96 -7.90 0.26
C PRO A 249 33.17 -6.65 1.13
N GLY A 250 32.89 -5.48 0.56
CA GLY A 250 32.78 -4.22 1.28
C GLY A 250 31.33 -3.94 1.63
N VAL A 251 30.98 -4.00 2.91
CA VAL A 251 29.75 -3.40 3.42
C VAL A 251 29.95 -1.89 3.36
N ALA A 252 29.33 -1.21 2.41
CA ALA A 252 29.39 0.26 2.33
C ALA A 252 28.43 0.87 3.36
N ALA A 253 28.84 0.86 4.62
CA ALA A 253 28.22 1.69 5.66
C ALA A 253 28.67 3.14 5.45
N ALA A 254 27.71 4.05 5.33
CA ALA A 254 27.96 5.48 5.25
C ALA A 254 28.72 5.94 6.51
N THR A 255 30.00 6.29 6.35
CA THR A 255 30.79 6.88 7.43
C THR A 255 30.51 8.38 7.51
N THR A 256 30.12 8.79 8.72
CA THR A 256 29.90 10.17 9.17
C THR A 256 31.05 11.12 8.80
N VAL A 257 30.72 12.23 8.14
CA VAL A 257 31.65 13.35 7.89
C VAL A 257 31.63 14.29 9.09
N GLY A 258 32.72 14.27 9.87
CA GLY A 258 33.12 15.34 10.78
C GLY A 258 34.22 16.20 10.15
N ASP A 259 33.99 17.51 10.17
CA ASP A 259 34.86 18.65 9.85
C ASP A 259 36.33 18.41 9.47
N GLY A 260 36.75 18.98 8.33
CA GLY A 260 38.16 19.24 8.08
C GLY A 260 38.55 19.51 6.62
N ALA A 261 38.51 20.79 6.24
CA ALA A 261 39.43 21.44 5.30
C ALA A 261 39.81 20.71 3.98
N PHE A 262 39.21 21.17 2.88
CA PHE A 262 39.80 21.06 1.55
C PHE A 262 41.12 21.85 1.45
N PRO A 263 42.12 21.33 0.70
CA PRO A 263 42.97 22.17 -0.12
C PRO A 263 42.89 21.79 -1.60
N PRO A 264 43.21 22.73 -2.52
CA PRO A 264 42.82 22.63 -3.93
C PRO A 264 43.96 22.21 -4.86
N THR A 265 43.57 21.94 -6.11
CA THR A 265 44.36 21.96 -7.36
C THR A 265 45.46 20.93 -7.55
N LEU A 266 45.36 20.16 -8.64
CA LEU A 266 46.41 20.14 -9.65
C LEU A 266 45.79 19.95 -11.05
N SER A 267 45.93 21.02 -11.81
CA SER A 267 45.80 21.07 -13.27
C SER A 267 46.88 20.22 -13.91
N THR A 268 46.55 19.40 -14.91
CA THR A 268 47.53 19.02 -15.93
C THR A 268 46.83 18.94 -17.28
N SER A 269 47.07 19.98 -18.06
CA SER A 269 46.83 20.09 -19.49
C SER A 269 47.69 19.09 -20.27
N LEU A 270 47.07 18.36 -21.20
CA LEU A 270 47.73 17.91 -22.42
C LEU A 270 46.80 18.17 -23.62
N THR A 271 47.17 19.22 -24.36
CA THR A 271 47.01 19.36 -25.83
C THR A 271 47.22 18.00 -26.51
N GLY A 272 46.41 17.53 -27.45
CA GLY A 272 45.82 18.22 -28.58
C GLY A 272 46.24 17.44 -29.83
N THR A 273 45.34 16.64 -30.41
CA THR A 273 45.47 16.17 -31.80
C THR A 273 44.08 15.94 -32.37
N SER A 274 43.83 16.59 -33.50
CA SER A 274 42.55 16.77 -34.17
C SER A 274 42.33 15.76 -35.30
N LEU A 275 41.11 15.20 -35.34
CA LEU A 275 40.27 14.86 -36.51
C LEU A 275 40.68 13.67 -37.41
N PRO A 276 39.73 13.03 -38.15
CA PRO A 276 38.39 13.51 -38.52
C PRO A 276 37.20 12.54 -38.33
N ALA A 277 36.01 13.14 -38.42
CA ALA A 277 34.69 12.51 -38.49
C ALA A 277 34.42 11.80 -39.84
N PRO A 278 33.50 10.82 -39.88
CA PRO A 278 32.69 10.54 -41.06
C PRO A 278 31.29 11.16 -40.92
N GLY A 279 30.81 11.76 -42.01
CA GLY A 279 29.51 12.42 -42.13
C GLY A 279 28.31 11.47 -42.29
N PRO A 280 27.10 12.03 -42.50
CA PRO A 280 25.84 11.32 -42.38
C PRO A 280 25.43 10.61 -43.69
N ALA A 281 24.90 9.41 -43.59
CA ALA A 281 24.17 8.73 -44.66
C ALA A 281 22.94 8.03 -44.05
N VAL A 282 21.75 8.59 -44.28
CA VAL A 282 20.73 8.13 -45.24
C VAL A 282 19.91 6.96 -44.69
N GLY A 283 18.59 7.16 -44.70
CA GLY A 283 17.62 6.32 -44.03
C GLY A 283 17.45 4.93 -44.62
N ALA A 284 17.01 4.02 -43.75
CA ALA A 284 16.25 2.85 -44.12
C ALA A 284 15.39 2.47 -42.91
N SER A 285 14.09 2.73 -43.00
CA SER A 285 13.09 2.11 -42.12
C SER A 285 13.06 0.60 -42.40
N PRO A 286 13.09 -0.27 -41.38
CA PRO A 286 12.64 -1.65 -41.55
C PRO A 286 11.11 -1.73 -41.39
N PRO A 287 10.46 -2.72 -42.03
CA PRO A 287 9.02 -2.78 -42.14
C PRO A 287 8.36 -3.23 -40.85
N ALA A 288 7.14 -2.71 -40.64
CA ALA A 288 6.19 -3.25 -39.68
C ALA A 288 6.01 -4.76 -39.91
N ARG A 289 6.29 -5.57 -38.88
CA ARG A 289 5.87 -6.96 -38.83
C ARG A 289 4.61 -7.06 -37.98
N ASP A 290 3.51 -7.33 -38.67
CA ASP A 290 2.36 -8.00 -38.08
C ASP A 290 2.81 -9.35 -37.51
N SER A 291 2.67 -9.53 -36.20
CA SER A 291 2.81 -10.82 -35.54
C SER A 291 1.60 -11.06 -34.65
N ALA A 292 0.51 -11.51 -35.27
CA ALA A 292 -0.56 -12.22 -34.59
C ALA A 292 -0.12 -13.67 -34.31
N GLY A 293 -0.35 -14.14 -33.07
CA GLY A 293 -0.13 -15.52 -32.61
C GLY A 293 1.22 -15.68 -31.92
N ASP A 294 1.30 -16.06 -30.65
CA ASP A 294 0.87 -17.37 -30.16
C ASP A 294 0.67 -17.32 -28.63
N ARG A 295 -0.52 -17.72 -28.17
CA ARG A 295 -0.90 -17.74 -26.76
C ARG A 295 -0.22 -18.92 -26.09
N ARG A 296 0.83 -18.69 -25.30
CA ARG A 296 1.47 -19.77 -24.53
C ARG A 296 1.04 -19.76 -23.05
N HIS A 297 0.17 -20.71 -22.77
CA HIS A 297 -0.08 -21.42 -21.51
C HIS A 297 0.46 -20.78 -20.21
N ARG A 298 -0.40 -19.99 -19.53
CA ARG A 298 -0.27 -19.74 -18.08
C ARG A 298 -0.53 -21.05 -17.34
N SER A 299 0.48 -21.58 -16.66
CA SER A 299 0.33 -22.66 -15.68
C SER A 299 -0.51 -22.14 -14.52
N ARG A 300 -1.70 -22.73 -14.34
CA ARG A 300 -2.57 -22.43 -13.20
C ARG A 300 -1.90 -22.96 -11.91
N PRO A 301 -1.79 -22.16 -10.84
CA PRO A 301 -1.42 -22.71 -9.55
C PRO A 301 -2.53 -23.65 -9.08
N ARG A 302 -2.14 -24.85 -8.65
CA ARG A 302 -3.06 -25.82 -8.05
C ARG A 302 -3.38 -25.35 -6.64
N VAL A 303 -4.38 -24.47 -6.52
CA VAL A 303 -4.95 -24.08 -5.23
C VAL A 303 -5.46 -25.35 -4.55
N SER A 304 -4.91 -25.68 -3.38
CA SER A 304 -5.36 -26.84 -2.63
C SER A 304 -6.84 -26.65 -2.28
N TRP A 305 -7.68 -27.66 -2.50
CA TRP A 305 -9.10 -27.63 -2.15
C TRP A 305 -9.33 -27.22 -0.68
N ARG A 306 -8.36 -27.50 0.19
CA ARG A 306 -8.37 -27.13 1.60
C ARG A 306 -8.26 -25.61 1.82
N SER A 307 -7.45 -24.92 1.01
CA SER A 307 -7.31 -23.47 1.05
C SER A 307 -8.58 -22.77 0.54
N MET A 308 -9.23 -23.31 -0.51
CA MET A 308 -10.52 -22.78 -0.96
C MET A 308 -11.63 -22.97 0.09
N LEU A 309 -11.66 -24.11 0.78
CA LEU A 309 -12.64 -24.37 1.84
C LEU A 309 -12.47 -23.41 3.03
N PHE A 310 -11.23 -23.07 3.39
CA PHE A 310 -10.95 -22.14 4.49
C PHE A 310 -11.34 -20.70 4.12
N VAL A 311 -10.99 -20.23 2.92
CA VAL A 311 -11.41 -18.90 2.45
C VAL A 311 -12.93 -18.83 2.34
N PHE A 312 -13.57 -19.89 1.84
CA PHE A 312 -15.02 -19.97 1.77
C PHE A 312 -15.67 -19.93 3.16
N SER A 313 -15.14 -20.65 4.16
CA SER A 313 -15.71 -20.63 5.52
C SER A 313 -15.58 -19.26 6.19
N VAL A 314 -14.43 -18.59 6.01
CA VAL A 314 -14.22 -17.22 6.52
C VAL A 314 -15.20 -16.25 5.86
N LEU A 315 -15.36 -16.31 4.53
CA LEU A 315 -16.32 -15.46 3.80
C LEU A 315 -17.77 -15.71 4.24
N VAL A 316 -18.16 -16.96 4.52
CA VAL A 316 -19.49 -17.28 5.04
C VAL A 316 -19.71 -16.68 6.43
N VAL A 317 -18.70 -16.76 7.32
CA VAL A 317 -18.79 -16.19 8.68
C VAL A 317 -18.89 -14.67 8.63
N VAL A 318 -18.04 -14.01 7.84
CA VAL A 318 -18.07 -12.55 7.65
C VAL A 318 -19.39 -12.11 7.02
N GLY A 319 -19.86 -12.83 6.00
CA GLY A 319 -21.16 -12.57 5.37
C GLY A 319 -22.34 -12.73 6.33
N ALA A 320 -22.31 -13.75 7.19
CA ALA A 320 -23.32 -13.96 8.23
C ALA A 320 -23.30 -12.85 9.29
N ALA A 321 -22.12 -12.39 9.71
CA ALA A 321 -21.97 -11.27 10.64
C ALA A 321 -22.51 -9.96 10.02
N LEU A 322 -22.17 -9.66 8.77
CA LEU A 322 -22.71 -8.51 8.04
C LEU A 322 -24.23 -8.59 7.89
N ALA A 323 -24.76 -9.76 7.53
CA ALA A 323 -26.19 -9.98 7.43
C ALA A 323 -26.91 -9.78 8.78
N ALA A 324 -26.31 -10.24 9.88
CA ALA A 324 -26.84 -10.04 11.22
C ALA A 324 -26.87 -8.55 11.61
N VAL A 325 -25.82 -7.78 11.29
CA VAL A 325 -25.78 -6.32 11.52
C VAL A 325 -26.85 -5.61 10.69
N VAL A 326 -27.00 -5.94 9.40
CA VAL A 326 -28.02 -5.36 8.53
C VAL A 326 -29.43 -5.70 9.01
N TRP A 327 -29.66 -6.96 9.41
CA TRP A 327 -30.93 -7.41 9.97
C TRP A 327 -31.26 -6.67 11.26
N PHE A 328 -30.30 -6.56 12.18
CA PHE A 328 -30.45 -5.86 13.46
C PHE A 328 -30.66 -4.34 13.29
N ALA A 329 -30.04 -3.73 12.29
CA ALA A 329 -30.25 -2.31 11.97
C ALA A 329 -31.66 -2.03 11.45
N ARG A 330 -32.34 -3.03 10.86
CA ARG A 330 -33.65 -2.89 10.18
C ARG A 330 -34.82 -3.58 10.90
N SER A 331 -34.57 -4.22 12.04
CA SER A 331 -35.56 -5.06 12.75
C SER A 331 -36.56 -4.24 13.56
N ASN A 332 -36.22 -3.01 13.96
CA ASN A 332 -37.08 -2.14 14.75
C ASN A 332 -37.68 -1.00 13.91
N TYR A 333 -38.75 -0.43 14.44
CA TYR A 333 -39.33 0.83 13.99
C TYR A 333 -39.17 1.85 15.10
N TYR A 334 -39.16 3.13 14.78
CA TYR A 334 -39.26 4.17 15.80
C TYR A 334 -40.17 5.30 15.34
N VAL A 335 -40.79 5.96 16.32
CA VAL A 335 -41.62 7.16 16.10
C VAL A 335 -40.77 8.37 16.43
N GLY A 336 -40.58 9.26 15.45
CA GLY A 336 -39.77 10.46 15.55
C GLY A 336 -40.45 11.66 14.90
N VAL A 337 -39.69 12.74 14.73
CA VAL A 337 -40.16 13.99 14.10
C VAL A 337 -39.48 14.16 12.75
N ASP A 338 -40.27 14.44 11.70
CA ASP A 338 -39.84 14.74 10.34
C ASP A 338 -40.60 15.99 9.87
N ASP A 339 -39.89 17.07 9.53
CA ASP A 339 -40.49 18.33 9.03
C ASP A 339 -41.72 18.80 9.85
N GLU A 340 -41.58 18.92 11.17
CA GLU A 340 -42.62 19.34 12.14
C GLU A 340 -43.80 18.36 12.34
N GLN A 341 -43.79 17.20 11.67
CA GLN A 341 -44.81 16.16 11.82
C GLN A 341 -44.25 14.91 12.49
N VAL A 342 -45.13 14.15 13.15
CA VAL A 342 -44.78 12.85 13.70
C VAL A 342 -44.67 11.85 12.54
N ALA A 343 -43.54 11.16 12.43
CA ALA A 343 -43.29 10.17 11.40
C ALA A 343 -42.80 8.85 12.00
N ILE A 344 -43.12 7.76 11.30
CA ILE A 344 -42.64 6.42 11.63
C ILE A 344 -41.47 6.09 10.70
N PHE A 345 -40.35 5.73 11.30
CA PHE A 345 -39.13 5.34 10.60
C PHE A 345 -38.88 3.85 10.79
N ARG A 346 -38.30 3.22 9.78
CA ARG A 346 -37.78 1.85 9.85
C ARG A 346 -36.28 1.89 10.09
N GLY A 347 -35.86 1.37 11.23
CA GLY A 347 -34.48 1.33 11.69
C GLY A 347 -34.36 1.76 13.15
N ARG A 348 -33.17 2.22 13.54
CA ARG A 348 -32.88 2.76 14.87
C ARG A 348 -32.73 4.28 14.85
N PRO A 349 -33.09 4.98 15.93
CA PRO A 349 -32.81 6.41 16.07
C PRO A 349 -31.31 6.69 15.91
N GLY A 350 -30.93 7.61 15.02
CA GLY A 350 -29.52 7.96 14.76
C GLY A 350 -28.76 7.03 13.80
N GLY A 351 -29.38 5.94 13.32
CA GLY A 351 -28.75 4.97 12.41
C GLY A 351 -27.78 4.01 13.10
N LEU A 352 -27.23 3.06 12.33
CA LEU A 352 -26.20 2.12 12.80
C LEU A 352 -25.11 1.98 11.74
N LEU A 353 -23.89 2.39 12.08
CA LEU A 353 -22.76 2.48 11.16
C LEU A 353 -23.13 3.32 9.91
N TRP A 354 -23.05 2.74 8.71
CA TRP A 354 -23.41 3.38 7.44
C TRP A 354 -24.89 3.20 7.06
N ILE A 355 -25.69 2.51 7.88
CA ILE A 355 -27.11 2.23 7.60
C ILE A 355 -27.96 3.33 8.24
N GLN A 356 -28.45 4.23 7.39
CA GLN A 356 -29.38 5.28 7.79
C GLN A 356 -30.82 4.74 7.88
N PRO A 357 -31.64 5.23 8.83
CA PRO A 357 -33.04 4.85 8.92
C PRO A 357 -33.82 5.34 7.69
N SER A 358 -34.85 4.59 7.31
CA SER A 358 -35.71 4.95 6.17
C SER A 358 -37.07 5.40 6.66
N LEU A 359 -37.63 6.44 6.04
CA LEU A 359 -38.98 6.91 6.33
C LEU A 359 -40.00 5.84 5.90
N ALA A 360 -40.77 5.31 6.85
CA ALA A 360 -41.77 4.29 6.56
C ALA A 360 -43.14 4.93 6.28
N GLU A 361 -43.58 5.86 7.12
CA GLU A 361 -44.89 6.50 7.02
C GLU A 361 -44.86 7.90 7.66
N ARG A 362 -45.32 8.92 6.92
CA ARG A 362 -45.60 10.26 7.48
C ARG A 362 -47.01 10.28 8.03
N THR A 363 -47.21 10.87 9.20
CA THR A 363 -48.53 10.97 9.82
C THR A 363 -48.97 12.41 9.85
N GLU A 364 -50.28 12.65 9.70
CA GLU A 364 -50.86 14.01 9.73
C GLU A 364 -50.86 14.67 11.12
N LEU A 365 -50.25 14.04 12.14
CA LEU A 365 -50.17 14.61 13.47
C LEU A 365 -48.96 15.54 13.55
N ALA A 366 -49.21 16.84 13.76
CA ALA A 366 -48.16 17.81 13.98
C ALA A 366 -47.53 17.63 15.38
N PHE A 367 -46.23 17.90 15.51
CA PHE A 367 -45.48 17.65 16.74
C PHE A 367 -45.93 18.54 17.91
N ASP A 368 -46.40 19.75 17.62
CA ASP A 368 -46.97 20.70 18.57
C ASP A 368 -48.31 20.23 19.17
N GLU A 369 -49.04 19.39 18.44
CA GLU A 369 -50.28 18.77 18.90
C GLU A 369 -50.05 17.54 19.80
N VAL A 370 -48.80 17.06 19.90
CA VAL A 370 -48.45 15.95 20.79
C VAL A 370 -48.52 16.43 22.25
N PRO A 371 -49.15 15.66 23.18
CA PRO A 371 -49.19 16.02 24.59
C PRO A 371 -47.80 16.30 25.16
N ALA A 372 -47.64 17.41 25.90
CA ALA A 372 -46.35 17.88 26.41
C ALA A 372 -45.58 16.81 27.22
N ALA A 373 -46.29 15.92 27.91
CA ALA A 373 -45.70 14.80 28.66
C ALA A 373 -45.02 13.74 27.78
N ARG A 374 -45.36 13.65 26.49
CA ARG A 374 -44.87 12.64 25.54
C ARG A 374 -43.90 13.22 24.50
N GLN A 375 -43.86 14.54 24.33
CA GLN A 375 -42.95 15.22 23.41
C GLN A 375 -41.47 14.80 23.59
N PRO A 376 -40.90 14.66 24.81
CA PRO A 376 -39.52 14.22 24.97
C PRO A 376 -39.27 12.80 24.45
N ALA A 377 -40.24 11.90 24.60
CA ALA A 377 -40.13 10.51 24.16
C ALA A 377 -40.23 10.38 22.63
N VAL A 378 -41.04 11.22 21.98
CA VAL A 378 -41.14 11.28 20.53
C VAL A 378 -39.89 11.94 19.92
N ALA A 379 -39.40 13.02 20.54
CA ALA A 379 -38.16 13.67 20.12
C ALA A 379 -36.93 12.77 20.24
N ALA A 380 -36.88 11.91 21.27
CA ALA A 380 -35.80 10.93 21.46
C ALA A 380 -35.88 9.72 20.50
N GLY A 381 -36.93 9.58 19.69
CA GLY A 381 -37.12 8.45 18.78
C GLY A 381 -37.59 7.20 19.52
N LYS A 382 -38.86 7.17 19.92
CA LYS A 382 -39.44 6.02 20.66
C LYS A 382 -39.41 4.76 19.81
N GLU A 383 -38.59 3.78 20.19
CA GLU A 383 -38.51 2.48 19.53
C GLU A 383 -39.74 1.61 19.80
N GLU A 384 -40.24 0.97 18.74
CA GLU A 384 -41.34 0.03 18.74
C GLU A 384 -40.98 -1.22 17.92
N PRO A 385 -41.38 -2.43 18.37
CA PRO A 385 -40.95 -3.69 17.78
C PRO A 385 -41.64 -4.00 16.43
N SER A 386 -42.71 -3.27 16.07
CA SER A 386 -43.39 -3.45 14.79
C SER A 386 -44.10 -2.18 14.31
N LEU A 387 -44.37 -2.11 13.01
CA LEU A 387 -45.15 -1.03 12.41
C LEU A 387 -46.57 -0.93 13.02
N VAL A 388 -47.17 -2.06 13.41
CA VAL A 388 -48.50 -2.08 14.02
C VAL A 388 -48.49 -1.43 15.41
N GLU A 389 -47.47 -1.72 16.22
CA GLU A 389 -47.29 -1.09 17.53
C GLU A 389 -46.97 0.40 17.38
N ALA A 390 -46.12 0.77 16.42
CA ALA A 390 -45.83 2.18 16.12
C ALA A 390 -47.09 2.95 15.71
N ARG A 391 -47.94 2.37 14.86
CA ARG A 391 -49.24 2.97 14.50
C ARG A 391 -50.18 3.08 15.70
N ARG A 392 -50.23 2.06 16.56
CA ARG A 392 -51.05 2.09 17.78
C ARG A 392 -50.57 3.19 18.73
N TYR A 393 -49.25 3.37 18.85
CA TYR A 393 -48.66 4.44 19.63
C TYR A 393 -49.07 5.82 19.11
N VAL A 394 -48.94 6.06 17.79
CA VAL A 394 -49.38 7.31 17.16
C VAL A 394 -50.88 7.55 17.32
N ALA A 395 -51.70 6.51 17.16
CA ALA A 395 -53.14 6.61 17.39
C ALA A 395 -53.48 7.01 18.84
N GLY A 396 -52.75 6.46 19.82
CA GLY A 396 -52.89 6.86 21.22
C GLY A 396 -52.47 8.31 21.50
N LEU A 397 -51.45 8.82 20.80
CA LEU A 397 -51.07 10.23 20.87
C LEU A 397 -52.18 11.14 20.34
N ARG A 398 -52.83 10.77 19.22
CA ARG A 398 -53.98 11.51 18.66
C ARG A 398 -55.15 11.55 19.62
N GLU A 399 -55.54 10.41 20.19
CA GLU A 399 -56.66 10.36 21.14
C GLU A 399 -56.43 11.24 22.38
N GLN A 400 -55.19 11.28 22.88
CA GLN A 400 -54.81 12.13 24.00
C GLN A 400 -54.84 13.62 23.62
N ALA A 401 -54.31 13.98 22.45
CA ALA A 401 -54.37 15.34 21.92
C ALA A 401 -55.83 15.82 21.78
N ASP A 402 -56.72 14.97 21.25
CA ASP A 402 -58.14 15.28 21.10
C ASP A 402 -58.88 15.36 22.43
N ALA A 403 -58.47 14.57 23.43
CA ALA A 403 -59.01 14.64 24.78
C ALA A 403 -58.59 15.92 25.51
N GLU A 404 -57.33 16.35 25.36
CA GLU A 404 -56.84 17.62 25.90
C GLU A 404 -57.52 18.81 25.23
N ARG A 405 -57.66 18.81 23.90
CA ARG A 405 -58.44 19.83 23.17
C ARG A 405 -59.88 19.93 23.69
N ARG A 406 -60.56 18.80 23.89
CA ARG A 406 -61.93 18.77 24.44
C ARG A 406 -62.03 19.33 25.86
N ARG A 407 -61.04 19.08 26.72
CA ARG A 407 -60.99 19.68 28.07
C ARG A 407 -60.82 21.19 28.03
N THR A 408 -59.94 21.69 27.17
CA THR A 408 -59.68 23.14 27.03
C THR A 408 -60.91 23.90 26.52
N THR A 409 -61.66 23.31 25.58
CA THR A 409 -62.93 23.90 25.09
C THR A 409 -64.02 23.92 26.17
N THR A 410 -64.05 22.93 27.07
CA THR A 410 -65.08 22.85 28.13
C THR A 410 -64.86 23.88 29.23
N THR A 411 -63.61 24.20 29.58
CA THR A 411 -63.29 25.18 30.64
C THR A 411 -63.63 26.63 30.27
N THR A 412 -63.70 26.97 28.98
CA THR A 412 -63.94 28.34 28.52
C THR A 412 -65.42 28.77 28.60
N THR A 413 -66.36 27.83 28.83
CA THR A 413 -67.81 28.16 28.81
C THR A 413 -68.38 28.54 30.18
N THR A 414 -67.60 28.51 31.26
CA THR A 414 -68.09 28.82 32.62
C THR A 414 -67.27 29.94 33.26
N THR A 415 -67.45 31.19 32.81
CA THR A 415 -67.35 32.42 33.64
C THR A 415 -67.90 33.60 32.84
N THR A 416 -69.21 33.83 32.93
CA THR A 416 -69.76 35.18 32.77
C THR A 416 -70.94 35.29 33.73
N ALA A 417 -70.69 35.84 34.91
CA ALA A 417 -71.70 36.35 35.82
C ALA A 417 -71.31 37.78 36.23
N PRO A 418 -72.28 38.69 36.42
CA PRO A 418 -72.08 40.12 36.20
C PRO A 418 -71.63 40.85 37.46
N ILE A 419 -70.68 41.79 37.33
CA ILE A 419 -70.28 42.69 38.40
C ILE A 419 -71.11 43.99 38.28
N ALA A 420 -71.89 44.28 39.31
CA ALA A 420 -72.62 45.52 39.50
C ALA A 420 -71.68 46.70 39.84
N PRO A 421 -72.01 47.96 39.46
CA PRO A 421 -71.19 49.10 39.81
C PRO A 421 -71.59 49.68 41.18
N THR A 422 -70.63 49.78 42.10
CA THR A 422 -70.73 50.57 43.33
C THR A 422 -69.78 51.77 43.29
N SER A 423 -70.38 52.89 43.68
CA SER A 423 -69.90 54.27 43.85
C SER A 423 -68.70 54.50 44.76
N GLY A 424 -68.00 55.61 44.53
CA GLY A 424 -67.22 56.37 45.54
C GLY A 424 -65.87 56.87 45.02
N SER A 425 -65.73 58.14 44.66
CA SER A 425 -65.29 59.24 45.56
C SER A 425 -63.77 59.42 45.59
N THR A 426 -63.26 60.43 44.88
CA THR A 426 -62.04 61.16 45.28
C THR A 426 -62.14 62.64 44.88
N THR A 427 -62.37 63.49 45.88
CA THR A 427 -62.00 64.90 45.93
C THR A 427 -60.52 65.03 46.31
N GLY A 428 -59.84 66.01 45.71
CA GLY A 428 -58.48 66.43 46.06
C GLY A 428 -57.83 67.20 44.93
#